data_AF-A0A6P5AIV0-F1
#
_entry.id   AF-A0A6P5AIV0-F1
#
_cell.length_a   1.000
_cell.length_b   1.000
_cell.length_c   1.000
_cell.angle_alpha   90.00
_cell.angle_beta   90.00
_cell.angle_gamma   90.00
#
_symmetry.space_group_name_H-M   'P 1'
#
loop_
_entity.id
_entity.type
_entity.pdbx_description
1 polymer ?
#
loop_
_entity_poly.entity_id
_entity_poly.type
_entity_poly.pdbx_seq_one_letter_code
_entity_poly.pdbx_strand_id
1 'polypeptide(L)'
;MGAVTVDVEDVSQLALFQTGITVALTQVLPQCVWKEWSCVIQAVQQLVRDGLLVGPDEQLGLKGTLQVEVSTSWQLAEVLQLLGSPWTETWVSASVWVHVVKNYVATVQELQQAVSQSDTSPEEQLSVIGQFFCHCCSVITVAPGEVGQQLFVLALDMLTMCQSLSKSANKETAQREKEVLRQEITQLELHGGLKRTLLLKLDGIGQL
;
A
#
# COMPACT_ATOMS: atom_id res chain seq x y z
N MET A 1 8.77 18.24 31.62
CA MET A 1 8.69 17.08 30.70
C MET A 1 9.98 17.06 29.91
N GLY A 2 10.76 15.98 29.98
CA GLY A 2 11.93 15.84 29.10
C GLY A 2 11.47 15.69 27.66
N ALA A 3 12.19 16.31 26.72
CA ALA A 3 11.95 16.07 25.30
C ALA A 3 12.25 14.60 25.00
N VAL A 4 11.29 13.89 24.40
CA VAL A 4 11.54 12.56 23.83
C VAL A 4 12.28 12.78 22.52
N THR A 5 13.51 12.29 22.44
CA THR A 5 14.34 12.34 21.24
C THR A 5 14.46 10.94 20.66
N VAL A 6 14.31 10.81 19.34
CA VAL A 6 14.57 9.57 18.61
C VAL A 6 15.97 9.70 18.01
N ASP A 7 16.86 8.77 18.36
CA ASP A 7 18.14 8.64 17.66
C ASP A 7 17.91 7.92 16.33
N VAL A 8 18.05 8.66 15.22
CA VAL A 8 17.80 8.16 13.85
C VAL A 8 18.94 7.25 13.37
N GLU A 9 20.11 7.32 14.00
CA GLU A 9 21.24 6.44 13.68
C GLU A 9 21.10 5.07 14.37
N ASP A 10 20.30 4.99 15.43
CA ASP A 10 19.97 3.73 16.11
C ASP A 10 18.77 3.04 15.43
N VAL A 11 19.08 2.01 14.64
CA VAL A 11 18.10 1.16 13.94
C VAL A 11 17.01 0.63 14.88
N SER A 12 17.35 0.32 16.14
CA SER A 12 16.38 -0.22 17.10
C SER A 12 15.39 0.85 17.55
N GLN A 13 15.87 2.08 17.78
CA GLN A 13 15.00 3.20 18.14
C GLN A 13 14.12 3.63 16.97
N LEU A 14 14.65 3.63 15.76
CA LEU A 14 13.88 3.91 14.56
C LEU A 14 12.77 2.87 14.36
N ALA A 15 13.07 1.57 14.46
CA ALA A 15 12.07 0.52 14.35
C ALA A 15 10.97 0.61 15.43
N LEU A 16 11.34 0.97 16.67
CA LEU A 16 10.38 1.23 17.74
C LEU A 16 9.51 2.46 17.45
N PHE A 17 10.10 3.53 16.93
CA PHE A 17 9.36 4.72 16.51
C PHE A 17 8.35 4.40 15.42
N GLN A 18 8.75 3.68 14.37
CA GLN A 18 7.85 3.24 13.29
C GLN A 18 6.70 2.39 13.82
N THR A 19 6.99 1.42 14.68
CA THR A 19 5.97 0.59 15.33
C THR A 19 4.99 1.45 16.14
N GLY A 20 5.51 2.40 16.91
CA GLY A 20 4.70 3.35 17.67
C GLY A 20 3.79 4.20 16.78
N ILE A 21 4.31 4.68 15.64
CA ILE A 21 3.52 5.43 14.65
C ILE A 21 2.42 4.54 14.05
N THR A 22 2.72 3.29 13.66
CA THR A 22 1.70 2.35 13.16
C THR A 22 0.57 2.17 14.16
N VAL A 23 0.91 1.90 15.43
CA VAL A 23 -0.08 1.72 16.52
C VAL A 23 -0.91 2.99 16.74
N ALA A 24 -0.28 4.17 16.69
CA ALA A 24 -0.98 5.44 16.84
C ALA A 24 -1.94 5.70 15.67
N LEU A 25 -1.49 5.49 14.43
CA LEU A 25 -2.30 5.64 13.23
C LEU A 25 -3.50 4.68 13.23
N THR A 26 -3.33 3.43 13.67
CA THR A 26 -4.43 2.48 13.83
C THR A 26 -5.53 3.00 14.75
N GLN A 27 -5.21 3.80 15.77
CA GLN A 27 -6.22 4.38 16.67
C GLN A 27 -6.82 5.70 16.13
N VAL A 28 -6.03 6.49 15.41
CA VAL A 28 -6.41 7.83 14.94
C VAL A 28 -7.20 7.78 13.64
N LEU A 29 -6.70 7.08 12.62
CA LEU A 29 -7.27 7.07 11.27
C LEU A 29 -8.75 6.63 11.21
N PRO A 30 -9.22 5.63 11.99
CA PRO A 30 -10.63 5.27 12.04
C PRO A 30 -11.58 6.39 12.47
N GLN A 31 -11.08 7.38 13.21
CA GLN A 31 -11.86 8.49 13.74
C GLN A 31 -11.82 9.74 12.85
N CYS A 32 -10.88 9.80 11.91
CA CYS A 32 -10.68 10.95 11.07
C CYS A 32 -11.78 11.09 10.02
N VAL A 33 -12.34 12.29 9.86
CA VAL A 33 -13.01 12.64 8.59
C VAL A 33 -11.96 12.83 7.48
N TRP A 34 -12.38 12.81 6.22
CA TRP A 34 -11.46 12.90 5.06
C TRP A 34 -10.41 14.01 5.19
N LYS A 35 -10.81 15.23 5.58
CA LYS A 35 -9.87 16.35 5.74
C LYS A 35 -8.78 16.09 6.79
N GLU A 36 -9.15 15.45 7.90
CA GLU A 36 -8.22 15.08 8.97
C GLU A 36 -7.33 13.93 8.52
N TRP A 37 -7.92 12.93 7.84
CA TRP A 37 -7.21 11.81 7.24
C TRP A 37 -6.12 12.33 6.31
N SER A 38 -6.46 13.17 5.32
CA SER A 38 -5.49 13.74 4.39
C SER A 38 -4.38 14.53 5.09
N CYS A 39 -4.69 15.27 6.16
CA CYS A 39 -3.69 15.97 6.96
C CYS A 39 -2.72 14.99 7.66
N VAL A 40 -3.24 13.90 8.22
CA VAL A 40 -2.43 12.84 8.82
C VAL A 40 -1.56 12.15 7.76
N ILE A 41 -2.10 11.84 6.57
CA ILE A 41 -1.34 11.25 5.47
C ILE A 41 -0.20 12.20 5.04
N GLN A 42 -0.45 13.50 4.94
CA GLN A 42 0.60 14.48 4.63
C GLN A 42 1.71 14.51 5.69
N ALA A 43 1.35 14.38 6.98
CA ALA A 43 2.32 14.27 8.06
C ALA A 43 3.14 12.96 7.96
N VAL A 44 2.50 11.84 7.64
CA VAL A 44 3.19 10.55 7.39
C VAL A 44 4.15 10.68 6.21
N GLN A 45 3.72 11.28 5.11
CA GLN A 45 4.58 11.55 3.94
C GLN A 45 5.78 12.43 4.31
N GLN A 46 5.60 13.42 5.19
CA GLN A 46 6.71 14.24 5.67
C GLN A 46 7.69 13.41 6.51
N LEU A 47 7.20 12.55 7.41
CA LEU A 47 8.07 11.65 8.18
C LEU A 47 8.87 10.70 7.29
N VAL A 48 8.28 10.21 6.19
CA VAL A 48 9.03 9.42 5.18
C VAL A 48 10.14 10.26 4.54
N ARG A 49 9.84 11.50 4.12
CA ARG A 49 10.84 12.41 3.52
C ARG A 49 11.98 12.73 4.47
N ASP A 50 11.68 12.81 5.76
CA ASP A 50 12.66 13.08 6.82
C ASP A 50 13.47 11.81 7.20
N GLY A 51 13.20 10.66 6.58
CA GLY A 51 13.88 9.39 6.85
C GLY A 51 13.45 8.73 8.17
N LEU A 52 12.35 9.17 8.77
CA LEU A 52 11.84 8.67 10.05
C LEU A 52 10.88 7.48 9.88
N LEU A 53 10.32 7.30 8.69
CA LEU A 53 9.54 6.14 8.31
C LEU A 53 10.17 5.50 7.07
N VAL A 54 10.77 4.34 7.27
CA VAL A 54 11.40 3.50 6.24
C VAL A 54 10.47 2.34 5.88
N GLY A 55 9.95 2.33 4.65
CA GLY A 55 9.25 1.15 4.13
C GLY A 55 10.20 -0.05 3.91
N PRO A 56 9.69 -1.28 3.84
CA PRO A 56 10.49 -2.49 3.60
C PRO A 56 11.25 -2.43 2.28
N ASP A 57 10.77 -1.63 1.32
CA ASP A 57 11.36 -1.50 -0.01
C ASP A 57 12.70 -0.76 -0.06
N GLU A 58 13.09 -0.03 0.99
CA GLU A 58 14.46 0.51 1.09
C GLU A 58 15.49 -0.64 1.22
N GLN A 59 15.06 -1.82 1.71
CA GLN A 59 15.85 -3.05 1.72
C GLN A 59 15.84 -3.77 0.35
N LEU A 60 14.84 -3.54 -0.49
CA LEU A 60 14.71 -4.10 -1.85
C LEU A 60 15.40 -3.25 -2.92
N GLY A 61 16.01 -2.12 -2.55
CA GLY A 61 16.85 -1.31 -3.44
C GLY A 61 16.08 -0.33 -4.34
N LEU A 62 14.79 -0.10 -4.10
CA LEU A 62 14.01 0.96 -4.74
C LEU A 62 14.38 2.32 -4.12
N LYS A 63 15.61 2.78 -4.36
CA LYS A 63 15.99 4.18 -4.11
C LYS A 63 15.49 5.02 -5.26
N GLY A 64 14.31 5.60 -5.10
CA GLY A 64 13.59 6.24 -6.19
C GLY A 64 12.91 7.53 -5.80
N THR A 65 12.52 8.28 -6.82
CA THR A 65 11.78 9.54 -6.67
C THR A 65 10.38 9.30 -6.06
N LEU A 66 9.90 8.05 -6.15
CA LEU A 66 8.59 7.59 -5.67
C LEU A 66 8.62 6.89 -4.30
N GLN A 67 9.70 7.06 -3.53
CA GLN A 67 9.84 6.45 -2.19
C GLN A 67 8.70 6.88 -1.24
N VAL A 68 8.28 8.13 -1.33
CA VAL A 68 7.23 8.69 -0.47
C VAL A 68 5.92 7.96 -0.72
N GLU A 69 5.58 7.77 -1.98
CA GLU A 69 4.36 7.12 -2.43
C GLU A 69 4.32 5.64 -1.99
N VAL A 70 5.39 4.89 -2.25
CA VAL A 70 5.49 3.47 -1.86
C VAL A 70 5.45 3.27 -0.36
N SER A 71 6.20 4.09 0.40
CA SER A 71 6.24 3.97 1.86
C SER A 71 4.92 4.39 2.50
N THR A 72 4.21 5.38 1.91
CA THR A 72 2.88 5.77 2.39
C THR A 72 1.86 4.65 2.17
N SER A 73 1.88 4.03 0.99
CA SER A 73 1.00 2.88 0.69
C SER A 73 1.28 1.71 1.63
N TRP A 74 2.56 1.40 1.86
CA TRP A 74 2.97 0.34 2.78
C TRP A 74 2.50 0.63 4.22
N GLN A 75 2.79 1.83 4.72
CA GLN A 75 2.44 2.23 6.08
C GLN A 75 0.93 2.15 6.34
N LEU A 76 0.11 2.47 5.32
CA LEU A 76 -1.34 2.32 5.40
C LEU A 76 -1.76 0.86 5.39
N ALA A 77 -1.15 0.02 4.56
CA ALA A 77 -1.42 -1.41 4.57
C ALA A 77 -1.13 -2.02 5.95
N GLU A 78 0.00 -1.67 6.58
CA GLU A 78 0.33 -2.11 7.95
C GLU A 78 -0.72 -1.67 8.98
N VAL A 79 -1.21 -0.43 8.86
CA VAL A 79 -2.28 0.06 9.75
C VAL A 79 -3.56 -0.77 9.57
N LEU A 80 -3.93 -1.11 8.33
CA LEU A 80 -5.11 -1.93 8.06
C LEU A 80 -4.90 -3.40 8.45
N GLN A 81 -3.70 -3.96 8.31
CA GLN A 81 -3.34 -5.27 8.86
C GLN A 81 -3.56 -5.29 10.38
N LEU A 82 -3.06 -4.27 11.07
CA LEU A 82 -3.20 -4.17 12.52
C LEU A 82 -4.66 -3.96 12.95
N LEU A 83 -5.47 -3.25 12.16
CA LEU A 83 -6.92 -3.12 12.35
C LEU A 83 -7.67 -4.47 12.21
N GLY A 84 -7.12 -5.42 11.46
CA GLY A 84 -7.66 -6.78 11.35
C GLY A 84 -7.23 -7.74 12.46
N SER A 85 -6.35 -7.30 13.36
CA SER A 85 -5.82 -8.15 14.43
C SER A 85 -6.81 -8.28 15.60
N PRO A 86 -6.67 -9.33 16.46
CA PRO A 86 -7.51 -9.48 17.65
C PRO A 86 -7.46 -8.29 18.63
N TRP A 87 -6.42 -7.44 18.57
CA TRP A 87 -6.28 -6.27 19.43
C TRP A 87 -7.41 -5.24 19.24
N THR A 88 -7.99 -5.18 18.04
CA THR A 88 -8.96 -4.16 17.65
C THR A 88 -10.40 -4.67 17.60
N GLU A 89 -10.61 -5.98 17.77
CA GLU A 89 -11.91 -6.67 17.64
C GLU A 89 -13.01 -6.05 18.52
N THR A 90 -12.64 -5.49 19.68
CA THR A 90 -13.59 -4.92 20.65
C THR A 90 -14.17 -3.57 20.23
N TRP A 91 -13.55 -2.84 19.30
CA TRP A 91 -13.96 -1.48 18.94
C TRP A 91 -14.05 -1.24 17.43
N VAL A 92 -13.43 -2.08 16.60
CA VAL A 92 -13.56 -2.00 15.14
C VAL A 92 -14.84 -2.70 14.70
N SER A 93 -15.84 -1.90 14.32
CA SER A 93 -17.08 -2.40 13.75
C SER A 93 -17.05 -2.48 12.22
N ALA A 94 -18.05 -3.10 11.61
CA ALA A 94 -18.20 -3.11 10.16
C ALA A 94 -18.27 -1.69 9.54
N SER A 95 -18.88 -0.72 10.24
CA SER A 95 -18.93 0.66 9.75
C SER A 95 -17.56 1.35 9.78
N VAL A 96 -16.73 1.01 10.77
CA VAL A 96 -15.33 1.49 10.83
C VAL A 96 -14.56 0.95 9.62
N TRP A 97 -14.71 -0.34 9.30
CA TRP A 97 -14.10 -0.92 8.11
C TRP A 97 -14.53 -0.24 6.81
N VAL A 98 -15.84 0.02 6.63
CA VAL A 98 -16.34 0.73 5.45
C VAL A 98 -15.70 2.11 5.33
N HIS A 99 -15.60 2.85 6.44
CA HIS A 99 -15.00 4.17 6.48
C HIS A 99 -13.50 4.15 6.16
N VAL A 100 -12.74 3.30 6.85
CA VAL A 100 -11.28 3.20 6.67
C VAL A 100 -10.92 2.71 5.27
N VAL A 101 -11.61 1.68 4.75
CA VAL A 101 -11.37 1.17 3.39
C VAL A 101 -11.68 2.23 2.35
N LYS A 102 -12.77 3.00 2.51
CA LYS A 102 -13.09 4.10 1.60
C LYS A 102 -11.96 5.14 1.54
N ASN A 103 -11.45 5.56 2.70
CA ASN A 103 -10.36 6.55 2.74
C ASN A 103 -9.03 5.97 2.26
N TYR A 104 -8.75 4.70 2.56
CA TYR A 104 -7.60 3.96 2.03
C TYR A 104 -7.63 3.93 0.50
N VAL A 105 -8.75 3.51 -0.10
CA VAL A 105 -8.92 3.46 -1.56
C VAL A 105 -8.70 4.85 -2.18
N ALA A 106 -9.33 5.89 -1.62
CA ALA A 106 -9.15 7.25 -2.12
C ALA A 106 -7.69 7.72 -2.02
N THR A 107 -7.01 7.42 -0.91
CA THR A 107 -5.59 7.78 -0.73
C THR A 107 -4.71 7.07 -1.74
N VAL A 108 -4.91 5.76 -1.94
CA VAL A 108 -4.11 4.99 -2.90
C VAL A 108 -4.36 5.45 -4.33
N GLN A 109 -5.59 5.85 -4.68
CA GLN A 109 -5.88 6.46 -5.98
C GLN A 109 -5.13 7.80 -6.18
N GLU A 110 -5.03 8.64 -5.15
CA GLU A 110 -4.21 9.85 -5.20
C GLU A 110 -2.71 9.52 -5.39
N LEU A 111 -2.22 8.47 -4.72
CA LEU A 111 -0.85 8.01 -4.91
C LEU A 111 -0.61 7.46 -6.33
N GLN A 112 -1.55 6.69 -6.89
CA GLN A 112 -1.48 6.22 -8.29
C GLN A 112 -1.44 7.38 -9.27
N GLN A 113 -2.20 8.45 -9.00
CA GLN A 113 -2.15 9.66 -9.80
C GLN A 113 -0.80 10.36 -9.70
N ALA A 114 -0.22 10.47 -8.50
CA ALA A 114 1.12 11.04 -8.30
C ALA A 114 2.19 10.24 -9.07
N VAL A 115 2.15 8.91 -9.00
CA VAL A 115 3.04 8.01 -9.77
C VAL A 115 2.85 8.20 -11.28
N SER A 116 1.62 8.36 -11.75
CA SER A 116 1.35 8.56 -13.19
C SER A 116 1.82 9.93 -13.70
N GLN A 117 1.95 10.92 -12.81
CA GLN A 117 2.37 12.28 -13.12
C GLN A 117 3.87 12.52 -12.89
N SER A 118 4.60 11.54 -12.35
CA SER A 118 6.03 11.66 -12.15
C SER A 118 6.81 11.56 -13.47
N ASP A 119 7.98 12.19 -13.50
CA ASP A 119 8.92 12.10 -14.63
C ASP A 119 9.79 10.82 -14.58
N THR A 120 9.41 9.84 -13.75
CA THR A 120 10.16 8.58 -13.60
C THR A 120 9.92 7.64 -14.79
N SER A 121 10.81 6.66 -14.96
CA SER A 121 10.67 5.74 -16.10
C SER A 121 9.44 4.83 -15.93
N PRO A 122 8.86 4.32 -17.04
CA PRO A 122 7.75 3.36 -16.97
C PRO A 122 8.10 2.10 -16.16
N GLU A 123 9.36 1.69 -16.12
CA GLU A 123 9.84 0.60 -15.26
C GLU A 123 9.69 0.89 -13.78
N GLU A 124 10.12 2.08 -13.34
CA GLU A 124 10.02 2.50 -11.95
C GLU A 124 8.55 2.64 -11.54
N GLN A 125 7.73 3.28 -12.39
CA GLN A 125 6.29 3.37 -12.18
C GLN A 125 5.65 1.98 -12.11
N LEU A 126 6.01 1.05 -13.01
CA LEU A 126 5.47 -0.31 -13.01
C LEU A 126 5.78 -1.04 -11.71
N SER A 127 7.01 -0.94 -11.21
CA SER A 127 7.41 -1.56 -9.95
C SER A 127 6.64 -0.98 -8.76
N VAL A 128 6.49 0.35 -8.70
CA VAL A 128 5.73 1.03 -7.62
C VAL A 128 4.24 0.64 -7.63
N ILE A 129 3.60 0.62 -8.80
CA ILE A 129 2.19 0.18 -8.89
C ILE A 129 2.07 -1.32 -8.56
N GLY A 130 3.09 -2.11 -8.89
CA GLY A 130 3.18 -3.51 -8.45
C GLY A 130 3.21 -3.63 -6.92
N GLN A 131 3.98 -2.80 -6.23
CA GLN A 131 4.00 -2.78 -4.77
C GLN A 131 2.66 -2.32 -4.17
N PHE A 132 2.03 -1.30 -4.74
CA PHE A 132 0.67 -0.91 -4.35
C PHE A 132 -0.32 -2.06 -4.44
N PHE A 133 -0.21 -2.88 -5.49
CA PHE A 133 -1.01 -4.08 -5.63
C PHE A 133 -0.72 -5.09 -4.51
N CYS A 134 0.54 -5.36 -4.19
CA CYS A 134 0.91 -6.25 -3.08
C CYS A 134 0.35 -5.74 -1.73
N HIS A 135 0.51 -4.45 -1.45
CA HIS A 135 -0.07 -3.80 -0.27
C HIS A 135 -1.59 -3.95 -0.23
N CYS A 136 -2.28 -3.67 -1.33
CA CYS A 136 -3.73 -3.85 -1.43
C CYS A 136 -4.14 -5.30 -1.20
N CYS A 137 -3.37 -6.26 -1.72
CA CYS A 137 -3.61 -7.68 -1.55
C CYS A 137 -3.49 -8.11 -0.09
N SER A 138 -2.48 -7.61 0.63
CA SER A 138 -2.39 -7.80 2.07
C SER A 138 -3.66 -7.30 2.76
N VAL A 139 -4.13 -6.08 2.47
CA VAL A 139 -5.33 -5.51 3.09
C VAL A 139 -6.58 -6.35 2.82
N ILE A 140 -6.70 -6.94 1.63
CA ILE A 140 -7.84 -7.81 1.29
C ILE A 140 -7.92 -9.02 2.23
N THR A 141 -6.79 -9.57 2.70
CA THR A 141 -6.81 -10.78 3.55
C THR A 141 -7.43 -10.53 4.93
N VAL A 142 -7.43 -9.27 5.40
CA VAL A 142 -7.95 -8.89 6.71
C VAL A 142 -9.29 -8.16 6.65
N ALA A 143 -9.68 -7.63 5.48
CA ALA A 143 -10.89 -6.83 5.33
C ALA A 143 -12.17 -7.72 5.38
N PRO A 144 -13.15 -7.40 6.23
CA PRO A 144 -14.33 -8.25 6.40
C PRO A 144 -15.42 -8.01 5.34
N GLY A 145 -16.02 -9.09 4.84
CA GLY A 145 -17.27 -9.05 4.08
C GLY A 145 -17.23 -8.15 2.83
N GLU A 146 -18.27 -7.32 2.67
CA GLU A 146 -18.51 -6.53 1.45
C GLU A 146 -17.46 -5.43 1.19
N VAL A 147 -16.70 -4.99 2.21
CA VAL A 147 -15.64 -3.99 1.98
C VAL A 147 -14.49 -4.53 1.12
N GLY A 148 -14.31 -5.86 1.10
CA GLY A 148 -13.37 -6.54 0.23
C GLY A 148 -13.63 -6.30 -1.26
N GLN A 149 -14.87 -6.00 -1.67
CA GLN A 149 -15.18 -5.70 -3.07
C GLN A 149 -14.54 -4.41 -3.55
N GLN A 150 -14.51 -3.35 -2.73
CA GLN A 150 -13.87 -2.08 -3.11
C GLN A 150 -12.36 -2.26 -3.30
N LEU A 151 -11.72 -3.02 -2.40
CA LEU A 151 -10.31 -3.35 -2.49
C LEU A 151 -10.01 -4.24 -3.71
N PHE A 152 -10.90 -5.18 -4.03
CA PHE A 152 -10.77 -5.99 -5.24
C PHE A 152 -10.85 -5.16 -6.53
N VAL A 153 -11.76 -4.18 -6.59
CA VAL A 153 -11.83 -3.23 -7.72
C VAL A 153 -10.54 -2.42 -7.82
N LEU A 154 -10.05 -1.88 -6.70
CA LEU A 154 -8.78 -1.16 -6.67
C LEU A 154 -7.61 -2.03 -7.18
N ALA A 155 -7.55 -3.30 -6.78
CA ALA A 155 -6.53 -4.25 -7.24
C ALA A 155 -6.61 -4.49 -8.77
N LEU A 156 -7.82 -4.57 -9.34
CA LEU A 156 -8.01 -4.67 -10.79
C LEU A 156 -7.57 -3.40 -11.53
N ASP A 157 -7.81 -2.23 -10.94
CA ASP A 157 -7.37 -0.95 -11.50
C ASP A 157 -5.83 -0.86 -11.52
N MET A 158 -5.17 -1.28 -10.44
CA MET A 158 -3.70 -1.39 -10.38
C MET A 158 -3.15 -2.34 -11.44
N LEU A 159 -3.72 -3.55 -11.58
CA LEU A 159 -3.30 -4.48 -12.64
C LEU A 159 -3.50 -3.90 -14.04
N THR A 160 -4.56 -3.10 -14.25
CA THR A 160 -4.79 -2.40 -15.53
C THR A 160 -3.70 -1.36 -15.78
N MET A 161 -3.29 -0.63 -14.76
CA MET A 161 -2.19 0.33 -14.86
C MET A 161 -0.86 -0.37 -15.14
N CYS A 162 -0.56 -1.48 -14.44
CA CYS A 162 0.61 -2.33 -14.73
C CYS A 162 0.62 -2.83 -16.17
N GLN A 163 -0.52 -3.28 -16.69
CA GLN A 163 -0.64 -3.67 -18.10
C GLN A 163 -0.26 -2.52 -19.04
N SER A 164 -0.74 -1.30 -18.77
CA SER A 164 -0.42 -0.13 -19.58
C SER A 164 1.06 0.21 -19.53
N LEU A 165 1.64 0.27 -18.34
CA LEU A 165 3.06 0.59 -18.12
C LEU A 165 3.98 -0.48 -18.72
N SER A 166 3.58 -1.75 -18.66
CA SER A 166 4.36 -2.87 -19.23
C SER A 166 4.56 -2.82 -20.74
N LYS A 167 3.70 -2.08 -21.47
CA LYS A 167 3.85 -1.87 -22.92
C LYS A 167 4.98 -0.89 -23.24
N SER A 168 5.24 0.02 -22.31
CA SER A 168 6.25 1.08 -22.41
C SER A 168 7.57 0.69 -21.76
N ALA A 169 7.52 -0.19 -20.76
CA ALA A 169 8.68 -0.72 -20.05
C ALA A 169 9.44 -1.75 -20.91
N ASN A 170 10.72 -1.94 -20.58
CA ASN A 170 11.48 -3.04 -21.17
C ASN A 170 10.88 -4.42 -20.82
N LYS A 171 11.04 -5.39 -21.72
CA LYS A 171 10.44 -6.73 -21.61
C LYS A 171 10.91 -7.51 -20.38
N GLU A 172 12.15 -7.34 -19.96
CA GLU A 172 12.71 -8.07 -18.82
C GLU A 172 12.07 -7.60 -17.51
N THR A 173 11.99 -6.29 -17.29
CA THR A 173 11.30 -5.68 -16.14
C THR A 173 9.82 -6.07 -16.14
N ALA A 174 9.14 -5.93 -17.28
CA ALA A 174 7.72 -6.29 -17.38
C ALA A 174 7.47 -7.77 -17.01
N GLN A 175 8.34 -8.68 -17.45
CA GLN A 175 8.22 -10.09 -17.14
C GLN A 175 8.55 -10.41 -15.67
N ARG A 176 9.56 -9.73 -15.10
CA ARG A 176 9.92 -9.85 -13.69
C ARG A 176 8.76 -9.42 -12.79
N GLU A 177 8.22 -8.23 -13.03
CA GLU A 177 7.08 -7.68 -12.27
C GLU A 177 5.84 -8.57 -12.41
N LYS A 178 5.56 -9.07 -13.62
CA LYS A 178 4.47 -10.05 -13.83
C LYS A 178 4.62 -11.28 -12.95
N GLU A 179 5.84 -11.80 -12.78
CA GLU A 179 6.07 -12.99 -11.96
C GLU A 179 5.93 -12.69 -10.46
N VAL A 180 6.41 -11.53 -9.98
CA VAL A 180 6.19 -11.07 -8.61
C VAL A 180 4.69 -10.99 -8.30
N LEU A 181 3.92 -10.33 -9.15
CA LEU A 181 2.47 -10.21 -8.99
C LEU A 181 1.76 -11.56 -9.06
N ARG A 182 2.25 -12.50 -9.88
CA ARG A 182 1.71 -13.86 -9.94
C ARG A 182 1.92 -14.60 -8.62
N GLN A 183 3.11 -14.50 -8.04
CA GLN A 183 3.43 -15.13 -6.76
C GLN A 183 2.53 -14.57 -5.67
N GLU A 184 2.37 -13.25 -5.61
CA GLU A 184 1.49 -12.58 -4.66
C GLU A 184 0.04 -13.08 -4.79
N ILE A 185 -0.54 -13.05 -5.99
CA ILE A 185 -1.90 -13.56 -6.24
C ILE A 185 -2.03 -15.03 -5.83
N THR A 186 -0.99 -15.83 -6.04
CA THR A 186 -0.98 -17.25 -5.69
C THR A 186 -0.97 -17.47 -4.17
N GLN A 187 -0.41 -16.56 -3.39
CA GLN A 187 -0.43 -16.62 -1.93
C GLN A 187 -1.75 -16.12 -1.34
N LEU A 188 -2.51 -15.29 -2.07
CA LEU A 188 -3.77 -14.78 -1.57
C LEU A 188 -4.84 -15.85 -1.38
N GLU A 189 -5.44 -15.84 -0.20
CA GLU A 189 -6.62 -16.62 0.15
C GLU A 189 -7.89 -15.83 -0.19
N LEU A 190 -8.23 -15.78 -1.48
CA LEU A 190 -9.47 -15.14 -1.96
C LEU A 190 -10.57 -16.17 -2.23
N HIS A 191 -11.78 -15.88 -1.78
CA HIS A 191 -12.97 -16.68 -2.05
C HIS A 191 -13.64 -16.29 -3.39
N GLY A 192 -14.62 -17.10 -3.83
CA GLY A 192 -15.56 -16.70 -4.88
C GLY A 192 -14.98 -16.52 -6.30
N GLY A 193 -13.84 -17.14 -6.62
CA GLY A 193 -13.23 -17.03 -7.96
C GLY A 193 -12.47 -15.72 -8.21
N LEU A 194 -12.40 -14.81 -7.24
CA LEU A 194 -11.69 -13.53 -7.34
C LEU A 194 -10.21 -13.72 -7.70
N LYS A 195 -9.55 -14.71 -7.10
CA LYS A 195 -8.17 -15.11 -7.44
C LYS A 195 -7.99 -15.44 -8.92
N ARG A 196 -8.95 -16.17 -9.50
CA ARG A 196 -8.93 -16.50 -10.94
C ARG A 196 -9.06 -15.24 -11.79
N THR A 197 -9.92 -14.30 -11.40
CA THR A 197 -10.08 -13.03 -12.10
C THR A 197 -8.79 -12.21 -12.08
N LEU A 198 -8.10 -12.13 -10.93
CA LEU A 198 -6.79 -11.46 -10.85
C LEU A 198 -5.75 -12.13 -11.76
N LEU A 199 -5.68 -13.47 -11.77
CA LEU A 199 -4.77 -14.20 -12.66
C LEU A 199 -5.08 -13.95 -14.15
N LEU A 200 -6.35 -13.99 -14.54
CA LEU A 200 -6.77 -13.69 -15.92
C LEU A 200 -6.41 -12.26 -16.32
N LYS A 201 -6.56 -11.31 -15.40
CA LYS A 201 -6.15 -9.93 -15.63
C LYS A 201 -4.62 -9.84 -15.73
N LEU A 202 -3.88 -10.49 -14.85
CA LEU A 202 -2.42 -10.50 -14.86
C LEU A 202 -1.85 -11.07 -16.18
N ASP A 203 -2.50 -12.09 -16.76
CA ASP A 203 -2.01 -12.71 -18.00
C ASP A 203 -1.93 -11.74 -19.17
N GLY A 204 -2.71 -10.65 -19.16
CA GLY A 204 -2.64 -9.56 -20.12
C GLY A 204 -1.40 -8.65 -20.00
N ILE A 205 -0.63 -8.72 -18.91
CA ILE A 205 0.64 -7.98 -18.78
C ILE A 205 1.67 -8.59 -19.75
N GLY A 206 2.35 -7.73 -20.53
CA GLY A 206 3.38 -8.16 -21.48
C GLY A 206 2.86 -8.85 -22.75
N GLN A 207 1.54 -8.88 -22.99
CA GLN A 207 1.00 -9.24 -24.29
C GLN A 207 1.13 -8.03 -25.23
N LEU A 208 1.98 -8.18 -26.26
CA LEU A 208 2.12 -7.25 -27.39
C LEU A 208 1.17 -7.68 -28.51
#